data_AF-A0AAJ0FX41-F1
#
_entry.id   AF-A0AAJ0FX41-F1
#
_cell.length_a   1.000
_cell.length_b   1.000
_cell.length_c   1.000
_cell.angle_alpha   90.00
_cell.angle_beta   90.00
_cell.angle_gamma   90.00
#
_symmetry.space_group_name_H-M   'P 1'
#
loop_
_entity.id
_entity.type
_entity.pdbx_description
1 polymer ?
#
loop_
_entity_poly.entity_id
_entity_poly.type
_entity_poly.pdbx_seq_one_letter_code
_entity_poly.pdbx_strand_id
1 'polypeptide(L)'
;MEDIQDPTFADVFSLSLMRCLSRTDHHSTSTATDTAAVTATPLLYPAGKTIRGADYSPGDYNLHGDLAFEYERLGYTWSEYTCRGIPTAMSQQIAALLGNVSVLSAWKQAVLELQFIAAQLAKASAQKMTDATQTCYIRCKTTQTVLPEDYHTTDTSGVLALRLWDRVVAEVIPILLLSGPETAETKGASQTFLEIFAFLRDPIGGLHRDASPTCLVFLQLLLQVRHNLGRNGASEHRQPWPQVIAQIASEATYLVTPYISSAVYIHFCRNQQLLYSYVPIKHLSRAEFSDPSRVLGIIREILESGQRHEGICSVAPIAVATYPRVLDSPGKGNRMLSIIIDGNHRATATVLLRFLASFPARRRRNLTVEHLGRYCAEHNMGHKWRVDLEHVLLTLRKTNNSQSVATRRSLLHNKAIVDSFASVEHIPALIVQEEAFHTVDEQRSTPKYMQLLLPMHQSLFNDPKSVFALPQEGQRHGRPQGYQALPFLSETVVHKRVGGGDLGRIECIDKICWNEDNILDGKEVVTIIES
;
A
#
# COMPACT_ATOMS: atom_id res chain seq x y z
N MET A 1 -7.10 -13.69 -18.03
CA MET A 1 -8.36 -13.34 -17.34
C MET A 1 -8.85 -12.04 -17.94
N GLU A 2 -10.15 -11.88 -18.17
CA GLU A 2 -10.71 -10.61 -18.63
C GLU A 2 -10.78 -9.60 -17.49
N ASP A 3 -10.61 -8.31 -17.82
CA ASP A 3 -10.68 -7.24 -16.82
C ASP A 3 -12.10 -7.09 -16.26
N ILE A 4 -12.20 -6.69 -14.99
CA ILE A 4 -13.49 -6.50 -14.31
C ILE A 4 -13.75 -4.99 -14.19
N GLN A 5 -14.83 -4.52 -14.82
CA GLN A 5 -15.34 -3.15 -14.70
C GLN A 5 -16.26 -3.03 -13.49
N ASP A 6 -16.16 -1.92 -12.75
CA ASP A 6 -17.00 -1.61 -11.59
C ASP A 6 -17.15 -2.82 -10.61
N PRO A 7 -16.02 -3.39 -10.14
CA PRO A 7 -16.01 -4.60 -9.32
C PRO A 7 -16.73 -4.37 -7.97
N THR A 8 -17.44 -5.39 -7.50
CA THR A 8 -17.94 -5.44 -6.13
C THR A 8 -16.85 -5.90 -5.17
N PHE A 9 -17.04 -5.67 -3.87
CA PHE A 9 -16.14 -6.24 -2.86
C PHE A 9 -16.14 -7.78 -2.90
N ALA A 10 -17.27 -8.41 -3.26
CA ALA A 10 -17.36 -9.86 -3.39
C ALA A 10 -16.46 -10.40 -4.52
N ASP A 11 -16.30 -9.65 -5.62
CA ASP A 11 -15.37 -10.00 -6.69
C ASP A 11 -13.91 -9.99 -6.20
N VAL A 12 -13.53 -8.94 -5.46
CA VAL A 12 -12.18 -8.84 -4.88
C VAL A 12 -11.93 -9.96 -3.86
N PHE A 13 -12.91 -10.22 -2.98
CA PHE A 13 -12.85 -11.30 -2.00
C PHE A 13 -12.70 -12.67 -2.67
N SER A 14 -13.43 -12.92 -3.75
CA SER A 14 -13.37 -14.17 -4.50
C SER A 14 -11.99 -14.39 -5.14
N LEU A 15 -11.38 -13.32 -5.67
CA LEU A 15 -10.01 -13.36 -6.19
C LEU A 15 -8.98 -13.64 -5.07
N SER A 16 -9.17 -13.05 -3.89
CA SER A 16 -8.35 -13.36 -2.70
C SER A 16 -8.48 -14.81 -2.25
N LEU A 17 -9.71 -15.34 -2.22
CA LEU A 17 -9.96 -16.75 -1.91
C LEU A 17 -9.30 -17.68 -2.95
N MET A 18 -9.37 -17.36 -4.24
CA MET A 18 -8.71 -18.11 -5.32
C MET A 18 -7.20 -18.20 -5.10
N ARG A 19 -6.55 -17.11 -4.69
CA ARG A 19 -5.13 -17.12 -4.35
C ARG A 19 -4.82 -17.99 -3.13
N CYS A 20 -5.66 -17.94 -2.09
CA CYS A 20 -5.51 -18.83 -0.92
C CYS A 20 -5.62 -20.31 -1.32
N LEU A 21 -6.57 -20.66 -2.19
CA LEU A 21 -6.79 -22.03 -2.67
C LEU A 21 -5.69 -22.52 -3.63
N SER A 22 -5.08 -21.63 -4.43
CA SER A 22 -3.94 -22.05 -5.28
C SER A 22 -2.78 -22.66 -4.48
N ARG A 23 -2.63 -22.30 -3.19
CA ARG A 23 -1.65 -22.92 -2.29
C ARG A 23 -2.02 -24.32 -1.82
N THR A 24 -3.30 -24.68 -1.80
CA THR A 24 -3.73 -26.03 -1.43
C THR A 24 -3.48 -27.04 -2.55
N ASP A 25 -3.48 -26.57 -3.80
CA ASP A 25 -3.41 -27.44 -4.97
C ASP A 25 -1.96 -27.79 -5.39
N HIS A 26 -0.99 -26.91 -5.12
CA HIS A 26 0.41 -27.06 -5.57
C HIS A 26 1.18 -28.26 -5.00
N HIS A 27 0.68 -28.95 -3.97
CA HIS A 27 1.29 -30.18 -3.46
C HIS A 27 0.68 -31.49 -3.97
N SER A 28 -0.38 -31.41 -4.79
CA SER A 28 -1.05 -32.61 -5.31
C SER A 28 -0.56 -33.08 -6.70
N THR A 29 0.21 -32.27 -7.44
CA THR A 29 0.72 -32.64 -8.78
C THR A 29 2.19 -32.27 -8.98
N SER A 30 3.10 -33.06 -8.38
CA SER A 30 4.52 -33.12 -8.74
C SER A 30 4.74 -33.98 -10.00
N THR A 31 4.02 -33.66 -11.08
CA THR A 31 4.34 -34.16 -12.42
C THR A 31 4.36 -32.98 -13.37
N ALA A 32 5.52 -32.76 -13.99
CA ALA A 32 5.93 -31.58 -14.76
C ALA A 32 5.13 -31.31 -16.05
N THR A 33 3.84 -31.69 -16.12
CA THR A 33 2.97 -31.51 -17.29
C THR A 33 1.83 -30.52 -17.07
N ASP A 34 1.56 -30.07 -15.84
CA ASP A 34 0.52 -29.05 -15.58
C ASP A 34 1.07 -27.62 -15.56
N THR A 35 1.76 -27.24 -16.64
CA THR A 35 2.08 -25.83 -16.92
C THR A 35 0.84 -24.96 -17.17
N ALA A 36 -0.36 -25.56 -17.28
CA ALA A 36 -1.64 -24.87 -17.50
C ALA A 36 -2.37 -24.42 -16.21
N ALA A 37 -2.13 -25.06 -15.06
CA ALA A 37 -2.84 -24.73 -13.81
C ALA A 37 -2.12 -23.62 -13.00
N VAL A 38 -0.79 -23.64 -12.98
CA VAL A 38 0.05 -22.58 -12.38
C VAL A 38 -0.08 -21.24 -13.16
N THR A 39 -0.58 -21.29 -14.40
CA THR A 39 -0.74 -20.13 -15.28
C THR A 39 -2.10 -19.40 -15.15
N ALA A 40 -3.05 -19.90 -14.34
CA ALA A 40 -4.41 -19.35 -14.30
C ALA A 40 -4.72 -18.37 -13.14
N THR A 41 -4.04 -18.48 -11.99
CA THR A 41 -4.36 -17.63 -10.82
C THR A 41 -3.70 -16.25 -10.93
N PRO A 42 -4.48 -15.15 -10.91
CA PRO A 42 -3.93 -13.81 -10.94
C PRO A 42 -3.35 -13.43 -9.57
N LEU A 43 -2.09 -13.03 -9.53
CA LEU A 43 -1.34 -12.66 -8.35
C LEU A 43 -1.48 -11.18 -8.04
N LEU A 44 -1.58 -10.82 -6.76
CA LEU A 44 -1.60 -9.40 -6.36
C LEU A 44 -0.29 -8.72 -6.71
N TYR A 45 -0.38 -7.53 -7.28
CA TYR A 45 0.79 -6.70 -7.50
C TYR A 45 1.22 -5.99 -6.20
N PRO A 46 2.53 -5.95 -5.86
CA PRO A 46 3.64 -6.58 -6.58
C PRO A 46 3.75 -8.08 -6.30
N ALA A 47 4.06 -8.87 -7.34
CA ALA A 47 4.27 -10.32 -7.21
C ALA A 47 5.68 -10.71 -7.68
N GLY A 48 6.34 -11.63 -6.96
CA GLY A 48 7.60 -12.28 -7.35
C GLY A 48 8.63 -11.34 -8.01
N LYS A 49 8.78 -11.50 -9.34
CA LYS A 49 9.74 -10.75 -10.20
C LYS A 49 9.62 -9.23 -10.14
N THR A 50 8.51 -8.68 -9.66
CA THR A 50 8.34 -7.22 -9.58
C THR A 50 8.67 -6.64 -8.22
N ILE A 51 8.99 -7.44 -7.18
CA ILE A 51 9.11 -6.93 -5.81
C ILE A 51 10.27 -5.91 -5.65
N ARG A 52 11.37 -6.08 -6.40
CA ARG A 52 12.58 -5.22 -6.39
C ARG A 52 12.78 -4.41 -7.69
N GLY A 53 11.89 -4.61 -8.67
CA GLY A 53 12.07 -4.12 -10.05
C GLY A 53 13.10 -4.91 -10.89
N ALA A 54 13.50 -6.12 -10.47
CA ALA A 54 14.41 -7.01 -11.19
C ALA A 54 13.99 -8.48 -11.03
N ASP A 55 14.35 -9.32 -12.02
CA ASP A 55 14.03 -10.74 -12.03
C ASP A 55 14.76 -11.50 -10.93
N TYR A 56 14.06 -12.47 -10.36
CA TYR A 56 14.57 -13.41 -9.39
C TYR A 56 15.53 -14.41 -10.04
N SER A 57 16.64 -14.77 -9.40
CA SER A 57 17.55 -15.76 -9.96
C SER A 57 17.00 -17.19 -9.79
N PRO A 58 17.43 -18.17 -10.60
CA PRO A 58 17.02 -19.56 -10.40
C PRO A 58 17.51 -20.15 -9.07
N GLY A 59 18.69 -19.73 -8.57
CA GLY A 59 19.26 -20.26 -7.32
C GLY A 59 18.46 -19.81 -6.09
N ASP A 60 18.14 -18.53 -6.07
CA ASP A 60 17.11 -17.88 -5.28
C ASP A 60 15.82 -18.75 -5.19
N TYR A 61 15.19 -19.09 -6.32
CA TYR A 61 13.95 -19.90 -6.37
C TYR A 61 14.10 -21.28 -5.77
N ASN A 62 15.24 -21.93 -6.03
CA ASN A 62 15.52 -23.23 -5.46
C ASN A 62 15.72 -23.17 -3.93
N LEU A 63 16.17 -22.03 -3.40
CA LEU A 63 16.47 -21.86 -1.98
C LEU A 63 15.24 -21.44 -1.17
N HIS A 64 14.44 -20.50 -1.69
CA HIS A 64 13.36 -19.87 -0.92
C HIS A 64 11.96 -20.16 -1.46
N GLY A 65 11.84 -20.78 -2.63
CA GLY A 65 10.56 -21.11 -3.25
C GLY A 65 9.92 -19.94 -4.02
N ASP A 66 8.60 -20.00 -4.18
CA ASP A 66 7.85 -19.04 -4.99
C ASP A 66 7.51 -17.76 -4.21
N LEU A 67 8.30 -16.72 -4.44
CA LEU A 67 8.13 -15.38 -3.84
C LEU A 67 6.88 -14.63 -4.31
N ALA A 68 6.06 -15.20 -5.19
CA ALA A 68 4.73 -14.69 -5.48
C ALA A 68 3.80 -14.73 -4.26
N PHE A 69 4.14 -15.51 -3.23
CA PHE A 69 3.30 -15.74 -2.07
C PHE A 69 4.01 -15.43 -0.76
N GLU A 70 3.20 -15.22 0.28
CA GLU A 70 3.65 -14.53 1.47
C GLU A 70 4.70 -15.29 2.28
N TYR A 71 4.52 -16.60 2.48
CA TYR A 71 5.39 -17.38 3.37
C TYR A 71 6.85 -17.37 2.89
N GLU A 72 7.05 -17.72 1.62
CA GLU A 72 8.34 -17.73 0.94
C GLU A 72 8.92 -16.32 0.83
N ARG A 73 8.08 -15.33 0.52
CA ARG A 73 8.52 -13.93 0.45
C ARG A 73 9.05 -13.41 1.77
N LEU A 74 8.40 -13.71 2.87
CA LEU A 74 8.84 -13.30 4.20
C LEU A 74 10.13 -14.00 4.63
N GLY A 75 10.21 -15.32 4.43
CA GLY A 75 11.44 -16.08 4.67
C GLY A 75 12.64 -15.50 3.91
N TYR A 76 12.44 -15.23 2.61
CA TYR A 76 13.44 -14.59 1.75
C TYR A 76 13.85 -13.19 2.22
N THR A 77 12.88 -12.40 2.70
CA THR A 77 13.14 -11.03 3.17
C THR A 77 14.10 -11.05 4.35
N TRP A 78 13.87 -11.91 5.35
CA TRP A 78 14.70 -11.93 6.55
C TRP A 78 16.03 -12.66 6.38
N SER A 79 16.14 -13.55 5.39
CA SER A 79 17.41 -14.21 5.06
C SER A 79 18.35 -13.32 4.24
N GLU A 80 17.84 -12.61 3.24
CA GLU A 80 18.67 -11.80 2.34
C GLU A 80 18.83 -10.35 2.79
N TYR A 81 17.82 -9.82 3.49
CA TYR A 81 17.78 -8.41 3.88
C TYR A 81 17.76 -8.25 5.39
N THR A 82 18.93 -8.42 5.99
CA THR A 82 19.12 -8.24 7.44
C THR A 82 18.66 -6.86 7.93
N CYS A 83 18.74 -5.82 7.09
CA CYS A 83 18.23 -4.47 7.39
C CYS A 83 16.71 -4.43 7.59
N ARG A 84 15.95 -5.36 7.01
CA ARG A 84 14.50 -5.51 7.21
C ARG A 84 14.16 -6.38 8.44
N GLY A 85 15.16 -6.91 9.13
CA GLY A 85 14.97 -7.71 10.35
C GLY A 85 14.56 -6.86 11.55
N ILE A 86 14.43 -7.54 12.69
CA ILE A 86 14.05 -6.92 13.97
C ILE A 86 15.11 -5.89 14.40
N PRO A 87 14.72 -4.65 14.77
CA PRO A 87 15.65 -3.65 15.28
C PRO A 87 16.44 -4.15 16.49
N THR A 88 17.72 -3.80 16.57
CA THR A 88 18.61 -4.21 17.68
C THR A 88 18.02 -3.84 19.05
N ALA A 89 17.34 -2.69 19.13
CA ALA A 89 16.69 -2.22 20.35
C ALA A 89 15.54 -3.13 20.84
N MET A 90 14.97 -3.97 19.96
CA MET A 90 13.89 -4.90 20.28
C MET A 90 14.40 -6.34 20.47
N SER A 91 15.65 -6.64 20.11
CA SER A 91 16.17 -8.01 20.06
C SER A 91 16.08 -8.74 21.40
N GLN A 92 16.35 -8.06 22.52
CA GLN A 92 16.25 -8.67 23.86
C GLN A 92 14.80 -9.09 24.17
N GLN A 93 13.84 -8.22 23.88
CA GLN A 93 12.43 -8.49 24.15
C GLN A 93 11.90 -9.62 23.28
N ILE A 94 12.30 -9.67 22.00
CA ILE A 94 11.92 -10.78 21.12
C ILE A 94 12.59 -12.09 21.55
N ALA A 95 13.86 -12.05 21.98
CA ALA A 95 14.54 -13.24 22.49
C ALA A 95 13.86 -13.77 23.76
N ALA A 96 13.44 -12.89 24.68
CA ALA A 96 12.67 -13.27 25.86
C ALA A 96 11.32 -13.88 25.49
N LEU A 97 10.60 -13.27 24.54
CA LEU A 97 9.34 -13.78 24.01
C LEU A 97 9.49 -15.18 23.40
N LEU A 98 10.55 -15.41 22.62
CA LEU A 98 10.89 -16.72 22.06
C LEU A 98 11.26 -17.78 23.12
N GLY A 99 11.65 -17.36 24.32
CA GLY A 99 11.92 -18.23 25.46
C GLY A 99 10.69 -18.66 26.24
N ASN A 100 9.51 -18.09 25.94
CA ASN A 100 8.26 -18.46 26.61
C ASN A 100 7.69 -19.76 26.03
N VAL A 101 6.83 -20.43 26.83
CA VAL A 101 6.14 -21.65 26.40
C VAL A 101 5.25 -21.39 25.19
N SER A 102 4.50 -20.28 25.20
CA SER A 102 3.69 -19.81 24.09
C SER A 102 4.00 -18.36 23.77
N VAL A 103 4.41 -18.13 22.52
CA VAL A 103 4.58 -16.80 21.93
C VAL A 103 3.24 -16.07 21.86
N LEU A 104 2.17 -16.75 21.43
CA LEU A 104 0.83 -16.16 21.27
C LEU A 104 0.27 -15.60 22.59
N SER A 105 0.54 -16.27 23.71
CA SER A 105 0.07 -15.82 25.02
C SER A 105 0.94 -14.69 25.58
N ALA A 106 2.26 -14.79 25.41
CA ALA A 106 3.21 -13.81 25.94
C ALA A 106 3.20 -12.47 25.18
N TRP A 107 2.80 -12.47 23.90
CA TRP A 107 2.79 -11.26 23.05
C TRP A 107 2.04 -10.09 23.67
N LYS A 108 0.88 -10.34 24.31
CA LYS A 108 0.06 -9.29 24.93
C LYS A 108 0.80 -8.49 26.00
N GLN A 109 1.78 -9.11 26.66
CA GLN A 109 2.61 -8.46 27.67
C GLN A 109 3.77 -7.68 27.04
N ALA A 110 4.28 -8.15 25.90
CA ALA A 110 5.43 -7.54 25.21
C ALA A 110 5.05 -6.38 24.29
N VAL A 111 3.85 -6.38 23.70
CA VAL A 111 3.48 -5.46 22.61
C VAL A 111 3.55 -3.99 23.00
N LEU A 112 3.18 -3.62 24.23
CA LEU A 112 3.22 -2.23 24.69
C LEU A 112 4.66 -1.68 24.78
N GLU A 113 5.59 -2.51 25.24
CA GLU A 113 7.00 -2.15 25.30
C GLU A 113 7.60 -2.05 23.90
N LEU A 114 7.28 -3.01 23.01
CA LEU A 114 7.70 -2.96 21.61
C LEU A 114 7.18 -1.70 20.90
N GLN A 115 5.90 -1.34 21.11
CA GLN A 115 5.32 -0.11 20.58
C GLN A 115 6.04 1.14 21.10
N PHE A 116 6.42 1.16 22.37
CA PHE A 116 7.19 2.27 22.94
C PHE A 116 8.57 2.38 22.27
N ILE A 117 9.29 1.27 22.12
CA ILE A 117 10.60 1.24 21.45
C ILE A 117 10.47 1.71 19.98
N ALA A 118 9.44 1.22 19.27
CA ALA A 118 9.15 1.59 17.88
C ALA A 118 8.96 3.12 17.72
N ALA A 119 8.15 3.72 18.60
CA ALA A 119 7.91 5.16 18.60
C ALA A 119 9.20 5.96 18.86
N GLN A 120 10.07 5.50 19.77
CA GLN A 120 11.35 6.15 20.03
C GLN A 120 12.29 6.09 18.83
N LEU A 121 12.36 4.93 18.16
CA LEU A 121 13.18 4.76 16.95
C LEU A 121 12.70 5.68 15.83
N ALA A 122 11.41 5.69 15.54
CA ALA A 122 10.83 6.56 14.50
C ALA A 122 11.07 8.04 14.80
N LYS A 123 10.88 8.46 16.07
CA LYS A 123 11.14 9.83 16.50
C LYS A 123 12.61 10.22 16.36
N ALA A 124 13.53 9.35 16.78
CA ALA A 124 14.97 9.59 16.66
C ALA A 124 15.38 9.74 15.19
N SER A 125 14.89 8.86 14.31
CA SER A 125 15.14 8.95 12.86
C SER A 125 14.56 10.24 12.27
N ALA A 126 13.32 10.60 12.62
CA ALA A 126 12.69 11.83 12.14
C ALA A 126 13.44 13.09 12.62
N GLN A 127 13.93 13.09 13.85
CA GLN A 127 14.71 14.21 14.40
C GLN A 127 16.04 14.38 13.66
N LYS A 128 16.81 13.30 13.49
CA LYS A 128 18.07 13.34 12.72
C LYS A 128 17.88 13.84 11.29
N MET A 129 16.85 13.34 10.61
CA MET A 129 16.49 13.80 9.26
C MET A 129 16.06 15.27 9.25
N THR A 130 15.34 15.72 10.29
CA THR A 130 14.96 17.13 10.42
C THR A 130 16.18 18.02 10.65
N ASP A 131 17.07 17.65 11.56
CA ASP A 131 18.28 18.42 11.89
C ASP A 131 19.20 18.57 10.67
N ALA A 132 19.26 17.55 9.81
CA ALA A 132 19.99 17.61 8.54
C ALA A 132 19.45 18.70 7.59
N THR A 133 18.16 19.07 7.67
CA THR A 133 17.57 20.16 6.86
C THR A 133 17.74 21.56 7.46
N GLN A 134 18.01 21.68 8.76
CA GLN A 134 18.02 22.96 9.48
C GLN A 134 19.31 23.77 9.31
N THR A 135 20.35 23.21 8.70
CA THR A 135 21.63 23.88 8.47
C THR A 135 21.58 24.99 7.42
N CYS A 136 20.47 25.18 6.69
CA CYS A 136 20.33 26.21 5.68
C CYS A 136 19.14 27.17 5.91
N TYR A 137 19.40 28.47 5.88
CA TYR A 137 18.38 29.53 6.06
C TYR A 137 17.41 29.63 4.86
N ILE A 138 17.80 29.11 3.69
CA ILE A 138 16.99 29.11 2.47
C ILE A 138 16.26 27.76 2.36
N ARG A 139 14.94 27.78 2.49
CA ARG A 139 14.10 26.60 2.25
C ARG A 139 13.83 26.45 0.75
N CYS A 140 14.52 25.52 0.10
CA CYS A 140 14.28 25.12 -1.28
C CYS A 140 14.37 23.59 -1.37
N LYS A 141 13.94 22.99 -2.49
CA LYS A 141 13.94 21.51 -2.64
C LYS A 141 15.27 20.87 -2.23
N THR A 142 16.40 21.44 -2.65
CA THR A 142 17.73 20.88 -2.37
C THR A 142 18.11 20.88 -0.90
N THR A 143 17.64 21.84 -0.11
CA THR A 143 17.92 21.93 1.34
C THR A 143 16.96 21.11 2.18
N GLN A 144 15.89 20.58 1.57
CA GLN A 144 14.87 19.74 2.21
C GLN A 144 14.99 18.27 1.82
N THR A 145 15.83 17.95 0.85
CA THR A 145 16.17 16.58 0.48
C THR A 145 17.13 15.99 1.52
N VAL A 146 16.78 14.84 2.09
CA VAL A 146 17.63 14.15 3.07
C VAL A 146 17.76 12.66 2.76
N LEU A 147 18.88 12.09 3.16
CA LEU A 147 19.05 10.65 3.14
C LEU A 147 18.19 10.00 4.24
N PRO A 148 17.63 8.80 3.98
CA PRO A 148 16.90 8.05 4.99
C PRO A 148 17.81 7.66 6.16
N GLU A 149 17.30 7.82 7.39
CA GLU A 149 17.94 7.30 8.59
C GLU A 149 17.35 5.94 8.95
N ASP A 150 18.18 4.89 8.90
CA ASP A 150 17.78 3.52 9.19
C ASP A 150 17.79 3.24 10.70
N TYR A 151 16.93 2.34 11.19
CA TYR A 151 17.17 1.73 12.50
C TYR A 151 18.29 0.70 12.38
N HIS A 152 19.01 0.47 13.47
CA HIS A 152 20.09 -0.52 13.49
C HIS A 152 19.55 -1.95 13.60
N THR A 153 20.19 -2.86 12.87
CA THR A 153 20.01 -4.32 12.93
C THR A 153 21.36 -5.00 13.20
N THR A 154 21.33 -6.23 13.69
CA THR A 154 22.50 -7.10 13.87
C THR A 154 22.43 -8.32 12.96
N ASP A 155 23.51 -9.10 12.88
CA ASP A 155 23.54 -10.37 12.14
C ASP A 155 22.49 -11.38 12.63
N THR A 156 22.01 -11.22 13.87
CA THR A 156 20.96 -12.05 14.46
C THR A 156 19.53 -11.54 14.22
N SER A 157 19.35 -10.32 13.69
CA SER A 157 18.03 -9.71 13.50
C SER A 157 17.12 -10.52 12.57
N GLY A 158 17.67 -11.03 11.45
CA GLY A 158 16.94 -11.91 10.53
C GLY A 158 16.62 -13.27 11.15
N VAL A 159 17.56 -13.85 11.90
CA VAL A 159 17.39 -15.13 12.60
C VAL A 159 16.27 -15.04 13.65
N LEU A 160 16.20 -13.94 14.40
CA LEU A 160 15.12 -13.71 15.37
C LEU A 160 13.75 -13.61 14.66
N ALA A 161 13.69 -12.93 13.51
CA ALA A 161 12.45 -12.79 12.75
C ALA A 161 11.95 -14.15 12.24
N LEU A 162 12.85 -14.94 11.65
CA LEU A 162 12.56 -16.31 11.19
C LEU A 162 12.08 -17.20 12.33
N ARG A 163 12.79 -17.21 13.47
CA ARG A 163 12.39 -18.00 14.64
C ARG A 163 11.04 -17.58 15.20
N LEU A 164 10.75 -16.28 15.24
CA LEU A 164 9.46 -15.76 15.68
C LEU A 164 8.34 -16.19 14.73
N TRP A 165 8.59 -16.09 13.43
CA TRP A 165 7.66 -16.52 12.40
C TRP A 165 7.34 -18.02 12.48
N ASP A 166 8.37 -18.86 12.47
CA ASP A 166 8.20 -20.32 12.53
C ASP A 166 7.44 -20.73 13.79
N ARG A 167 7.77 -20.11 14.94
CA ARG A 167 7.14 -20.42 16.21
C ARG A 167 5.67 -19.98 16.24
N VAL A 168 5.36 -18.76 15.81
CA VAL A 168 3.98 -18.26 15.84
C VAL A 168 3.08 -19.04 14.88
N VAL A 169 3.59 -19.41 13.69
CA VAL A 169 2.86 -20.23 12.73
C VAL A 169 2.60 -21.63 13.29
N ALA A 170 3.60 -22.27 13.88
CA ALA A 170 3.46 -23.59 14.50
C ALA A 170 2.47 -23.60 15.68
N GLU A 171 2.41 -22.52 16.46
CA GLU A 171 1.47 -22.38 17.58
C GLU A 171 0.04 -22.08 17.12
N VAL A 172 -0.15 -21.24 16.10
CA VAL A 172 -1.49 -20.79 15.69
C VAL A 172 -2.24 -21.89 14.93
N ILE A 173 -1.56 -22.67 14.09
CA ILE A 173 -2.21 -23.67 13.22
C ILE A 173 -3.07 -24.68 14.02
N PRO A 174 -2.57 -25.35 15.07
CA PRO A 174 -3.40 -26.28 15.84
C PRO A 174 -4.66 -25.63 16.41
N ILE A 175 -4.58 -24.38 16.90
CA ILE A 175 -5.72 -23.64 17.44
C ILE A 175 -6.75 -23.35 16.34
N LEU A 176 -6.29 -22.95 15.15
CA LEU A 176 -7.17 -22.64 14.00
C LEU A 176 -7.87 -23.88 13.43
N LEU A 177 -7.23 -25.04 13.49
CA LEU A 177 -7.75 -26.27 12.89
C LEU A 177 -8.62 -27.09 13.84
N LEU A 178 -8.28 -27.12 15.14
CA LEU A 178 -8.97 -27.93 16.14
C LEU A 178 -10.14 -27.20 16.80
N SER A 179 -10.09 -25.88 16.90
CA SER A 179 -11.15 -25.06 17.50
C SER A 179 -12.03 -24.40 16.43
N GLY A 180 -13.28 -24.12 16.78
CA GLY A 180 -14.19 -23.38 15.90
C GLY A 180 -13.74 -21.92 15.72
N PRO A 181 -13.96 -21.32 14.53
CA PRO A 181 -13.55 -19.94 14.21
C PRO A 181 -14.18 -18.88 15.14
N GLU A 182 -15.32 -19.20 15.74
CA GLU A 182 -16.08 -18.29 16.59
C GLU A 182 -15.62 -18.26 18.05
N THR A 183 -14.78 -19.23 18.45
CA THR A 183 -14.33 -19.33 19.84
C THR A 183 -13.46 -18.14 20.22
N ALA A 184 -13.53 -17.73 21.49
CA ALA A 184 -12.71 -16.65 22.03
C ALA A 184 -11.21 -16.95 21.91
N GLU A 185 -10.84 -18.24 22.03
CA GLU A 185 -9.46 -18.71 21.84
C GLU A 185 -8.99 -18.50 20.39
N THR A 186 -9.75 -18.97 19.40
CA THR A 186 -9.40 -18.80 17.98
C THR A 186 -9.33 -17.32 17.58
N LYS A 187 -10.28 -16.50 18.01
CA LYS A 187 -10.26 -15.05 17.75
C LYS A 187 -9.04 -14.38 18.38
N GLY A 188 -8.76 -14.69 19.65
CA GLY A 188 -7.61 -14.14 20.36
C GLY A 188 -6.26 -14.56 19.74
N ALA A 189 -6.12 -15.84 19.38
CA ALA A 189 -4.92 -16.35 18.72
C ALA A 189 -4.73 -15.75 17.33
N SER A 190 -5.81 -15.62 16.55
CA SER A 190 -5.78 -15.00 15.21
C SER A 190 -5.38 -13.54 15.27
N GLN A 191 -5.93 -12.78 16.22
CA GLN A 191 -5.56 -11.38 16.40
C GLN A 191 -4.08 -11.24 16.76
N THR A 192 -3.59 -11.98 17.76
CA THR A 192 -2.16 -11.96 18.13
C THR A 192 -1.26 -12.37 16.95
N PHE A 193 -1.64 -13.43 16.22
CA PHE A 193 -0.89 -13.87 15.03
C PHE A 193 -0.79 -12.76 13.98
N LEU A 194 -1.89 -12.05 13.72
CA LEU A 194 -1.92 -10.94 12.76
C LEU A 194 -1.13 -9.72 13.23
N GLU A 195 -1.11 -9.44 14.54
CA GLU A 195 -0.24 -8.40 15.12
C GLU A 195 1.24 -8.75 14.93
N ILE A 196 1.63 -10.00 15.20
CA ILE A 196 3.01 -10.48 14.99
C ILE A 196 3.36 -10.46 13.50
N PHE A 197 2.44 -10.88 12.63
CA PHE A 197 2.61 -10.84 11.18
C PHE A 197 2.83 -9.40 10.67
N ALA A 198 2.03 -8.44 11.16
CA ALA A 198 2.20 -7.03 10.84
C ALA A 198 3.55 -6.48 11.34
N PHE A 199 3.95 -6.82 12.58
CA PHE A 199 5.26 -6.48 13.15
C PHE A 199 6.42 -7.04 12.33
N LEU A 200 6.33 -8.28 11.88
CA LEU A 200 7.39 -8.94 11.11
C LEU A 200 7.55 -8.34 9.69
N ARG A 201 6.47 -7.81 9.11
CA ARG A 201 6.51 -7.06 7.84
C ARG A 201 7.03 -5.63 8.00
N ASP A 202 6.73 -5.00 9.12
CA ASP A 202 7.21 -3.69 9.50
C ASP A 202 7.33 -3.56 11.03
N PRO A 203 8.56 -3.64 11.58
CA PRO A 203 8.75 -3.69 13.03
C PRO A 203 8.48 -2.36 13.72
N ILE A 204 8.24 -1.27 12.97
CA ILE A 204 7.96 0.05 13.53
C ILE A 204 6.46 0.37 13.39
N GLY A 205 5.97 0.55 12.16
CA GLY A 205 4.56 0.89 11.94
C GLY A 205 3.60 -0.28 12.08
N GLY A 206 4.04 -1.52 11.85
CA GLY A 206 3.21 -2.73 11.96
C GLY A 206 2.62 -2.93 13.35
N LEU A 207 3.36 -2.55 14.40
CA LEU A 207 2.90 -2.58 15.80
C LEU A 207 1.76 -1.58 16.10
N HIS A 208 1.56 -0.60 15.22
CA HIS A 208 0.52 0.42 15.33
C HIS A 208 -0.63 0.18 14.36
N ARG A 209 -0.79 -1.04 13.84
CA ARG A 209 -1.98 -1.42 13.05
C ARG A 209 -3.04 -1.99 13.97
N ASP A 210 -4.30 -1.63 13.72
CA ASP A 210 -5.43 -2.33 14.32
C ASP A 210 -5.64 -3.65 13.59
N ALA A 211 -5.42 -4.76 14.29
CA ALA A 211 -5.59 -6.10 13.73
C ALA A 211 -7.05 -6.55 13.69
N SER A 212 -7.98 -5.83 14.34
CA SER A 212 -9.37 -6.28 14.50
C SER A 212 -10.10 -6.45 13.16
N PRO A 213 -10.07 -5.47 12.22
CA PRO A 213 -10.72 -5.64 10.91
C PRO A 213 -10.07 -6.77 10.11
N THR A 214 -8.74 -6.89 10.16
CA THR A 214 -7.99 -7.95 9.47
C THR A 214 -8.37 -9.33 10.02
N CYS A 215 -8.55 -9.46 11.34
CA CYS A 215 -8.92 -10.70 12.01
C CYS A 215 -10.28 -11.23 11.53
N LEU A 216 -11.27 -10.34 11.37
CA LEU A 216 -12.58 -10.71 10.84
C LEU A 216 -12.48 -11.31 9.43
N VAL A 217 -11.77 -10.62 8.53
CA VAL A 217 -11.59 -11.09 7.14
C VAL A 217 -10.73 -12.36 7.08
N PHE A 218 -9.71 -12.46 7.92
CA PHE A 218 -8.84 -13.63 8.04
C PHE A 218 -9.64 -14.89 8.39
N LEU A 219 -10.49 -14.81 9.42
CA LEU A 219 -11.32 -15.93 9.84
C LEU A 219 -12.37 -16.29 8.77
N GLN A 220 -12.92 -15.30 8.07
CA GLN A 220 -13.84 -15.54 6.96
C GLN A 220 -13.17 -16.26 5.79
N LEU A 221 -11.98 -15.83 5.37
CA LEU A 221 -11.20 -16.51 4.34
C LEU A 221 -10.82 -17.93 4.76
N LEU A 222 -10.37 -18.12 6.00
CA LEU A 222 -10.03 -19.44 6.54
C LEU A 222 -11.24 -20.40 6.48
N LEU A 223 -12.42 -19.93 6.88
CA LEU A 223 -13.65 -20.69 6.78
C LEU A 223 -13.97 -21.11 5.36
N GLN A 224 -13.87 -20.18 4.42
CA GLN A 224 -14.13 -20.46 3.01
C GLN A 224 -13.10 -21.44 2.42
N VAL A 225 -11.82 -21.33 2.79
CA VAL A 225 -10.78 -22.29 2.37
C VAL A 225 -11.11 -23.69 2.88
N ARG A 226 -11.40 -23.85 4.18
CA ARG A 226 -11.75 -25.15 4.77
C ARG A 226 -12.98 -25.78 4.13
N HIS A 227 -14.02 -24.99 3.93
CA HIS A 227 -15.24 -25.45 3.30
C HIS A 227 -15.01 -25.92 1.84
N ASN A 228 -14.18 -25.22 1.07
CA ASN A 228 -13.81 -25.65 -0.29
C ASN A 228 -12.96 -26.93 -0.28
N LEU A 229 -12.02 -27.07 0.66
CA LEU A 229 -11.25 -28.30 0.83
C LEU A 229 -12.15 -29.52 1.14
N GLY A 230 -13.10 -29.34 2.07
CA GLY A 230 -14.07 -30.38 2.43
C GLY A 230 -14.95 -30.80 1.25
N ARG A 231 -15.43 -29.84 0.46
CA ARG A 231 -16.22 -30.12 -0.76
C ARG A 231 -15.44 -30.90 -1.81
N ASN A 232 -14.14 -30.62 -1.95
CA ASN A 232 -13.29 -31.26 -2.95
C ASN A 232 -12.73 -32.62 -2.48
N GLY A 233 -13.14 -33.12 -1.31
CA GLY A 233 -12.61 -34.37 -0.75
C GLY A 233 -11.13 -34.31 -0.38
N ALA A 234 -10.54 -33.10 -0.33
CA ALA A 234 -9.15 -32.91 0.03
C ALA A 234 -8.97 -33.09 1.55
N SER A 235 -7.96 -33.86 1.95
CA SER A 235 -7.66 -34.03 3.38
C SER A 235 -7.12 -32.74 3.97
N GLU A 236 -7.82 -32.17 4.97
CA GLU A 236 -7.35 -31.01 5.73
C GLU A 236 -5.95 -31.27 6.34
N HIS A 237 -5.64 -32.50 6.75
CA HIS A 237 -4.37 -32.84 7.40
C HIS A 237 -3.15 -32.87 6.46
N ARG A 238 -3.35 -32.84 5.14
CA ARG A 238 -2.25 -32.90 4.15
C ARG A 238 -1.91 -31.55 3.53
N GLN A 239 -2.57 -30.49 3.96
CA GLN A 239 -2.37 -29.15 3.38
C GLN A 239 -1.09 -28.49 3.90
N PRO A 240 -0.42 -27.66 3.07
CA PRO A 240 0.69 -26.82 3.50
C PRO A 240 0.17 -25.63 4.34
N TRP A 241 -0.34 -25.93 5.54
CA TRP A 241 -0.97 -24.94 6.42
C TRP A 241 -0.10 -23.71 6.71
N PRO A 242 1.22 -23.81 6.92
CA PRO A 242 2.07 -22.62 7.06
C PRO A 242 1.92 -21.64 5.89
N GLN A 243 1.99 -22.14 4.66
CA GLN A 243 1.85 -21.35 3.43
C GLN A 243 0.43 -20.82 3.25
N VAL A 244 -0.58 -21.65 3.52
CA VAL A 244 -2.00 -21.27 3.41
C VAL A 244 -2.35 -20.16 4.41
N ILE A 245 -1.98 -20.32 5.68
CA ILE A 245 -2.26 -19.33 6.73
C ILE A 245 -1.52 -18.01 6.47
N ALA A 246 -0.26 -18.07 6.02
CA ALA A 246 0.48 -16.88 5.62
C ALA A 246 -0.19 -16.14 4.46
N GLN A 247 -0.67 -16.89 3.45
CA GLN A 247 -1.38 -16.29 2.32
C GLN A 247 -2.71 -15.68 2.76
N ILE A 248 -3.49 -16.36 3.61
CA ILE A 248 -4.74 -15.82 4.16
C ILE A 248 -4.46 -14.53 4.94
N ALA A 249 -3.40 -14.47 5.74
CA ALA A 249 -3.00 -13.25 6.47
C ALA A 249 -2.67 -12.09 5.52
N SER A 250 -1.94 -12.37 4.43
CA SER A 250 -1.62 -11.38 3.40
C SER A 250 -2.87 -10.86 2.70
N GLU A 251 -3.75 -11.76 2.25
CA GLU A 251 -5.01 -11.44 1.57
C GLU A 251 -5.98 -10.70 2.49
N ALA A 252 -6.10 -11.11 3.75
CA ALA A 252 -6.92 -10.41 4.73
C ALA A 252 -6.42 -8.97 4.95
N THR A 253 -5.10 -8.79 5.07
CA THR A 253 -4.49 -7.45 5.18
C THR A 253 -4.77 -6.62 3.93
N TYR A 254 -4.74 -7.25 2.75
CA TYR A 254 -5.06 -6.59 1.48
C TYR A 254 -6.52 -6.14 1.44
N LEU A 255 -7.46 -7.03 1.76
CA LEU A 255 -8.90 -6.75 1.68
C LEU A 255 -9.37 -5.63 2.62
N VAL A 256 -8.69 -5.42 3.75
CA VAL A 256 -9.00 -4.30 4.67
C VAL A 256 -8.26 -3.01 4.33
N THR A 257 -7.43 -3.01 3.28
CA THR A 257 -6.73 -1.80 2.83
C THR A 257 -7.77 -0.77 2.34
N PRO A 258 -7.72 0.49 2.78
CA PRO A 258 -8.63 1.53 2.30
C PRO A 258 -8.66 1.63 0.78
N TYR A 259 -9.83 2.00 0.24
CA TYR A 259 -10.15 2.09 -1.20
C TYR A 259 -10.31 0.76 -1.96
N ILE A 260 -10.07 -0.38 -1.32
CA ILE A 260 -10.36 -1.70 -1.92
C ILE A 260 -11.87 -1.91 -2.12
N SER A 261 -12.69 -1.55 -1.14
CA SER A 261 -14.15 -1.63 -1.24
C SER A 261 -14.76 -0.65 -2.25
N SER A 262 -14.01 0.39 -2.64
CA SER A 262 -14.41 1.36 -3.66
C SER A 262 -13.61 1.20 -4.95
N ALA A 263 -13.16 -0.02 -5.25
CA ALA A 263 -12.51 -0.35 -6.50
C ALA A 263 -13.43 -0.04 -7.69
N VAL A 264 -12.86 0.50 -8.76
CA VAL A 264 -13.62 0.88 -9.97
C VAL A 264 -13.24 0.05 -11.18
N TYR A 265 -12.10 -0.62 -11.13
CA TYR A 265 -11.59 -1.41 -12.23
C TYR A 265 -10.50 -2.37 -11.74
N ILE A 266 -10.56 -3.63 -12.16
CA ILE A 266 -9.50 -4.61 -11.94
C ILE A 266 -8.91 -4.96 -13.31
N HIS A 267 -7.65 -4.61 -13.51
CA HIS A 267 -6.91 -4.95 -14.71
C HIS A 267 -6.02 -6.17 -14.49
N PHE A 268 -6.12 -7.14 -15.38
CA PHE A 268 -5.24 -8.30 -15.40
C PHE A 268 -4.18 -8.12 -16.49
N CYS A 269 -2.93 -7.99 -16.06
CA CYS A 269 -1.78 -7.91 -16.96
C CYS A 269 -0.85 -9.10 -16.70
N ARG A 270 -0.74 -9.99 -17.68
CA ARG A 270 -0.03 -11.29 -17.53
C ARG A 270 -0.64 -12.07 -16.36
N ASN A 271 0.15 -12.40 -15.36
CA ASN A 271 -0.29 -13.07 -14.13
C ASN A 271 -0.52 -12.09 -12.97
N GLN A 272 -0.60 -10.77 -13.21
CA GLN A 272 -0.79 -9.77 -12.16
C GLN A 272 -2.21 -9.20 -12.18
N GLN A 273 -2.76 -9.04 -10.99
CA GLN A 273 -3.98 -8.30 -10.70
C GLN A 273 -3.61 -6.88 -10.26
N LEU A 274 -4.13 -5.88 -10.97
CA LEU A 274 -3.96 -4.46 -10.71
C LEU A 274 -5.33 -3.85 -10.37
N LEU A 275 -5.58 -3.61 -9.08
CA LEU A 275 -6.84 -3.03 -8.61
C LEU A 275 -6.74 -1.51 -8.58
N TYR A 276 -7.64 -0.86 -9.31
CA TYR A 276 -7.70 0.59 -9.40
C TYR A 276 -8.88 1.19 -8.63
N SER A 277 -8.64 2.37 -8.06
CA SER A 277 -9.61 3.19 -7.37
C SER A 277 -9.36 4.68 -7.65
N TYR A 278 -10.30 5.55 -7.25
CA TYR A 278 -10.12 7.00 -7.30
C TYR A 278 -9.84 7.53 -5.90
N VAL A 279 -8.64 8.08 -5.70
CA VAL A 279 -8.22 8.55 -4.37
C VAL A 279 -8.33 10.08 -4.30
N PRO A 280 -8.92 10.65 -3.22
CA PRO A 280 -9.01 12.09 -3.05
C PRO A 280 -7.63 12.74 -2.99
N ILE A 281 -7.38 13.72 -3.85
CA ILE A 281 -6.07 14.40 -3.92
C ILE A 281 -5.71 15.05 -2.58
N LYS A 282 -6.71 15.59 -1.85
CA LYS A 282 -6.53 16.23 -0.54
C LYS A 282 -6.04 15.28 0.56
N HIS A 283 -6.17 13.96 0.38
CA HIS A 283 -5.71 12.95 1.34
C HIS A 283 -4.32 12.40 1.00
N LEU A 284 -3.77 12.74 -0.18
CA LEU A 284 -2.50 12.20 -0.64
C LEU A 284 -1.32 12.94 -0.04
N SER A 285 -0.57 12.20 0.77
CA SER A 285 0.78 12.57 1.17
C SER A 285 1.81 12.14 0.12
N ARG A 286 2.96 12.79 0.14
CA ARG A 286 4.08 12.50 -0.78
C ARG A 286 5.41 12.45 -0.07
N ALA A 287 6.23 11.47 -0.47
CA ALA A 287 7.56 11.22 0.06
C ALA A 287 8.63 12.07 -0.64
N GLU A 288 8.44 12.36 -1.93
CA GLU A 288 9.48 12.81 -2.84
C GLU A 288 9.06 14.10 -3.57
N PHE A 289 10.03 14.95 -3.90
CA PHE A 289 9.81 16.08 -4.81
C PHE A 289 9.79 15.63 -6.28
N SER A 290 9.00 16.33 -7.09
CA SER A 290 8.93 16.07 -8.52
C SER A 290 10.00 16.83 -9.30
N ASP A 291 10.47 16.26 -10.41
CA ASP A 291 11.18 16.98 -11.46
C ASP A 291 10.23 17.93 -12.20
N PRO A 292 10.48 19.25 -12.19
CA PRO A 292 9.67 20.20 -12.94
C PRO A 292 9.57 19.88 -14.44
N SER A 293 10.66 19.43 -15.06
CA SER A 293 10.67 19.17 -16.51
C SER A 293 9.79 17.99 -16.87
N ARG A 294 9.87 16.89 -16.10
CA ARG A 294 9.00 15.73 -16.27
C ARG A 294 7.53 16.07 -16.03
N VAL A 295 7.22 16.89 -15.02
CA VAL A 295 5.85 17.35 -14.76
C VAL A 295 5.28 18.11 -15.97
N LEU A 296 6.05 19.02 -16.57
CA LEU A 296 5.59 19.73 -17.77
C LEU A 296 5.38 18.79 -18.97
N GLY A 297 6.22 17.75 -19.09
CA GLY A 297 6.01 16.67 -20.06
C GLY A 297 4.68 15.96 -19.86
N ILE A 298 4.38 15.52 -18.63
CA ILE A 298 3.13 14.83 -18.30
C ILE A 298 1.91 15.73 -18.52
N ILE A 299 1.99 17.02 -18.22
CA ILE A 299 0.90 17.97 -18.53
C ILE A 299 0.58 17.94 -20.03
N ARG A 300 1.60 17.94 -20.90
CA ARG A 300 1.37 17.83 -22.33
C ARG A 300 0.76 16.48 -22.71
N GLU A 301 1.26 15.38 -22.16
CA GLU A 301 0.70 14.02 -22.38
C GLU A 301 -0.80 13.96 -22.01
N ILE A 302 -1.18 14.56 -20.87
CA ILE A 302 -2.58 14.65 -20.42
C ILE A 302 -3.44 15.47 -21.40
N LEU A 303 -2.97 16.64 -21.83
CA LEU A 303 -3.71 17.49 -22.76
C LEU A 303 -3.85 16.84 -24.14
N GLU A 304 -2.78 16.23 -24.66
CA GLU A 304 -2.78 15.50 -25.92
C GLU A 304 -3.71 14.27 -25.87
N SER A 305 -3.83 13.63 -24.71
CA SER A 305 -4.82 12.57 -24.47
C SER A 305 -6.24 13.11 -24.56
N GLY A 306 -6.54 14.24 -23.90
CA GLY A 306 -7.86 14.88 -23.97
C GLY A 306 -8.23 15.32 -25.38
N GLN A 307 -7.28 15.82 -26.18
CA GLN A 307 -7.51 16.17 -27.58
C GLN A 307 -7.92 14.95 -28.43
N ARG A 308 -7.28 13.81 -28.18
CA ARG A 308 -7.54 12.56 -28.92
C ARG A 308 -8.86 11.91 -28.55
N HIS A 309 -9.37 12.15 -27.34
CA HIS A 309 -10.56 11.50 -26.80
C HIS A 309 -11.66 12.51 -26.44
N GLU A 310 -11.90 13.50 -27.31
CA GLU A 310 -13.05 14.42 -27.23
C GLU A 310 -13.20 15.16 -25.87
N GLY A 311 -12.07 15.51 -25.25
CA GLY A 311 -12.01 16.21 -23.97
C GLY A 311 -11.84 15.29 -22.75
N ILE A 312 -11.89 13.97 -22.91
CA ILE A 312 -11.64 13.01 -21.83
C ILE A 312 -10.14 12.81 -21.68
N CYS A 313 -9.57 13.42 -20.64
CA CYS A 313 -8.18 13.20 -20.28
C CYS A 313 -8.02 11.91 -19.49
N SER A 314 -7.06 11.08 -19.89
CA SER A 314 -6.64 9.90 -19.13
C SER A 314 -5.19 10.01 -18.68
N VAL A 315 -4.89 9.41 -17.53
CA VAL A 315 -3.54 9.34 -16.96
C VAL A 315 -3.26 7.92 -16.49
N ALA A 316 -2.00 7.50 -16.59
CA ALA A 316 -1.55 6.28 -15.93
C ALA A 316 -1.77 6.43 -14.40
N PRO A 317 -2.34 5.42 -13.71
CA PRO A 317 -2.68 5.52 -12.30
C PRO A 317 -1.43 5.65 -11.42
N ILE A 318 -1.51 6.48 -10.37
CA ILE A 318 -0.46 6.57 -9.34
C ILE A 318 -0.50 5.33 -8.44
N ALA A 319 0.62 4.91 -7.85
CA ALA A 319 0.58 3.82 -6.85
C ALA A 319 0.36 4.42 -5.46
N VAL A 320 -0.68 3.96 -4.77
CA VAL A 320 -1.06 4.44 -3.44
C VAL A 320 -1.09 3.28 -2.47
N ALA A 321 -0.42 3.45 -1.32
CA ALA A 321 -0.60 2.58 -0.17
C ALA A 321 -1.18 3.37 1.00
N THR A 322 -1.61 2.62 2.02
CA THR A 322 -1.99 3.17 3.31
C THR A 322 -1.05 2.71 4.40
N TYR A 323 -0.66 3.63 5.26
CA TYR A 323 0.32 3.35 6.29
C TYR A 323 -0.11 3.91 7.65
N PRO A 324 0.07 3.17 8.75
CA PRO A 324 -0.17 3.72 10.08
C PRO A 324 0.79 4.87 10.32
N ARG A 325 0.27 6.03 10.73
CA ARG A 325 1.12 7.12 11.19
C ARG A 325 1.80 6.70 12.49
N VAL A 326 3.13 6.64 12.49
CA VAL A 326 3.88 6.42 13.74
C VAL A 326 3.77 7.70 14.58
N LEU A 327 3.08 7.62 15.72
CA LEU A 327 2.86 8.76 16.62
C LEU A 327 3.84 8.71 17.79
N ASP A 328 4.15 9.89 18.34
CA ASP A 328 5.03 10.06 19.50
C ASP A 328 4.48 9.45 20.81
N SER A 329 3.28 8.86 20.81
CA SER A 329 2.61 8.36 22.02
C SER A 329 1.78 7.11 21.71
N PRO A 330 1.91 6.02 22.49
CA PRO A 330 1.00 4.87 22.41
C PRO A 330 -0.45 5.32 22.64
N GLY A 331 -1.41 4.73 21.91
CA GLY A 331 -2.84 4.89 22.16
C GLY A 331 -3.51 6.16 21.64
N LYS A 332 -2.79 7.11 21.02
CA LYS A 332 -3.44 8.17 20.22
C LYS A 332 -3.88 7.56 18.89
N GLY A 333 -5.16 7.72 18.53
CA GLY A 333 -5.80 7.01 17.42
C GLY A 333 -4.93 6.84 16.17
N ASN A 334 -4.83 5.59 15.69
CA ASN A 334 -4.04 5.20 14.54
C ASN A 334 -4.61 5.83 13.27
N ARG A 335 -4.14 7.03 12.93
CA ARG A 335 -4.50 7.66 11.67
C ARG A 335 -3.71 6.99 10.54
N MET A 336 -4.42 6.29 9.66
CA MET A 336 -3.85 5.80 8.41
C MET A 336 -3.59 6.98 7.47
N LEU A 337 -2.40 7.03 6.89
CA LEU A 337 -2.01 7.99 5.85
C LEU A 337 -2.13 7.31 4.49
N SER A 338 -2.76 7.97 3.53
CA SER A 338 -2.70 7.56 2.12
C SER A 338 -1.49 8.21 1.48
N ILE A 339 -0.56 7.40 0.98
CA ILE A 339 0.75 7.84 0.54
C ILE A 339 0.97 7.51 -0.93
N ILE A 340 1.60 8.43 -1.66
CA ILE A 340 2.03 8.18 -3.04
C ILE A 340 3.38 7.46 -2.99
N ILE A 341 3.38 6.19 -3.41
CA ILE A 341 4.61 5.40 -3.56
C ILE A 341 5.25 5.71 -4.92
N ASP A 342 4.46 5.65 -6.00
CA ASP A 342 4.92 5.99 -7.34
C ASP A 342 3.91 6.92 -8.03
N GLY A 343 4.44 7.82 -8.85
CA GLY A 343 3.62 8.76 -9.62
C GLY A 343 3.51 10.16 -9.02
N ASN A 344 4.46 10.56 -8.17
CA ASN A 344 4.58 11.94 -7.66
C ASN A 344 4.49 12.99 -8.79
N HIS A 345 5.20 12.79 -9.90
CA HIS A 345 5.13 13.68 -11.07
C HIS A 345 3.71 13.82 -11.66
N ARG A 346 2.94 12.72 -11.71
CA ARG A 346 1.58 12.67 -12.27
C ARG A 346 0.59 13.37 -11.34
N ALA A 347 0.73 13.15 -10.04
CA ALA A 347 -0.06 13.84 -9.04
C ALA A 347 0.22 15.36 -9.06
N THR A 348 1.49 15.78 -9.15
CA THR A 348 1.87 17.20 -9.31
C THR A 348 1.33 17.83 -10.58
N ALA A 349 1.42 17.14 -11.72
CA ALA A 349 0.84 17.61 -12.98
C ALA A 349 -0.67 17.86 -12.86
N THR A 350 -1.39 16.91 -12.25
CA THR A 350 -2.83 16.99 -12.00
C THR A 350 -3.16 18.19 -11.10
N VAL A 351 -2.46 18.34 -9.98
CA VAL A 351 -2.68 19.46 -9.05
C VAL A 351 -2.36 20.81 -9.69
N LEU A 352 -1.31 20.91 -10.51
CA LEU A 352 -1.01 22.14 -11.23
C LEU A 352 -2.11 22.50 -12.23
N LEU A 353 -2.64 21.52 -12.97
CA LEU A 353 -3.77 21.74 -13.87
C LEU A 353 -5.01 22.23 -13.12
N ARG A 354 -5.33 21.64 -11.95
CA ARG A 354 -6.39 22.14 -11.06
C ARG A 354 -6.16 23.59 -10.64
N PHE A 355 -4.96 23.90 -10.15
CA PHE A 355 -4.60 25.28 -9.78
C PHE A 355 -4.81 26.25 -10.93
N LEU A 356 -4.36 25.91 -12.14
CA LEU A 356 -4.56 26.75 -13.32
C LEU A 356 -6.05 26.88 -13.67
N ALA A 357 -6.83 25.82 -13.52
CA ALA A 357 -8.26 25.77 -13.79
C ALA A 357 -9.07 26.69 -12.85
N SER A 358 -8.62 26.88 -11.60
CA SER A 358 -9.25 27.80 -10.63
C SER A 358 -9.20 29.28 -11.04
N PHE A 359 -8.49 29.62 -12.11
CA PHE A 359 -8.42 30.98 -12.64
C PHE A 359 -8.89 31.05 -14.10
N PRO A 360 -9.58 32.14 -14.51
CA PRO A 360 -9.95 32.35 -15.91
C PRO A 360 -8.73 32.30 -16.83
N ALA A 361 -8.87 31.67 -18.01
CA ALA A 361 -7.77 31.46 -18.96
C ALA A 361 -6.92 32.72 -19.25
N ARG A 362 -7.56 33.89 -19.36
CA ARG A 362 -6.90 35.20 -19.57
C ARG A 362 -5.94 35.62 -18.44
N ARG A 363 -6.15 35.13 -17.20
CA ARG A 363 -5.34 35.47 -16.02
C ARG A 363 -4.19 34.47 -15.78
N ARG A 364 -4.22 33.28 -16.38
CA ARG A 364 -3.25 32.19 -16.12
C ARG A 364 -1.79 32.58 -16.33
N ARG A 365 -1.51 33.46 -17.30
CA ARG A 365 -0.14 33.94 -17.59
C ARG A 365 0.45 34.82 -16.49
N ASN A 366 -0.39 35.41 -15.65
CA ASN A 366 -0.01 36.35 -14.60
C ASN A 366 -0.02 35.72 -13.20
N LEU A 367 -0.26 34.41 -13.10
CA LEU A 367 -0.26 33.71 -11.82
C LEU A 367 1.15 33.71 -11.20
N THR A 368 1.20 33.99 -9.92
CA THR A 368 2.43 34.10 -9.12
C THR A 368 2.49 33.01 -8.07
N VAL A 369 3.65 32.86 -7.42
CA VAL A 369 3.84 31.98 -6.25
C VAL A 369 2.87 32.34 -5.11
N GLU A 370 2.49 33.61 -4.96
CA GLU A 370 1.52 34.04 -3.96
C GLU A 370 0.11 33.49 -4.24
N HIS A 371 -0.33 33.49 -5.50
CA HIS A 371 -1.61 32.88 -5.89
C HIS A 371 -1.61 31.38 -5.59
N LEU A 372 -0.50 30.70 -5.86
CA LEU A 372 -0.32 29.30 -5.54
C LEU A 372 -0.32 29.07 -4.01
N GLY A 373 0.31 29.95 -3.24
CA GLY A 373 0.31 29.89 -1.78
C GLY A 373 -1.09 29.97 -1.19
N ARG A 374 -1.94 30.88 -1.70
CA ARG A 374 -3.36 30.98 -1.31
C ARG A 374 -4.14 29.72 -1.68
N TYR A 375 -3.99 29.24 -2.91
CA TYR A 375 -4.62 27.99 -3.36
C TYR A 375 -4.22 26.80 -2.47
N CYS A 376 -2.93 26.62 -2.17
CA CYS A 376 -2.47 25.55 -1.29
C CYS A 376 -3.10 25.64 0.11
N ALA A 377 -3.24 26.84 0.67
CA ALA A 377 -3.88 27.03 1.97
C ALA A 377 -5.39 26.71 1.92
N GLU A 378 -6.11 27.19 0.91
CA GLU A 378 -7.55 26.93 0.71
C GLU A 378 -7.85 25.43 0.54
N HIS A 379 -6.96 24.68 -0.12
CA HIS A 379 -7.12 23.26 -0.38
C HIS A 379 -6.39 22.35 0.63
N ASN A 380 -5.92 22.88 1.75
CA ASN A 380 -5.20 22.14 2.80
C ASN A 380 -3.99 21.33 2.26
N MET A 381 -3.28 21.86 1.26
CA MET A 381 -2.10 21.22 0.70
C MET A 381 -0.89 21.46 1.61
N GLY A 382 -0.26 20.37 2.04
CA GLY A 382 0.91 20.43 2.92
C GLY A 382 2.12 21.15 2.33
N HIS A 383 3.12 21.45 3.17
CA HIS A 383 4.32 22.21 2.80
C HIS A 383 5.05 21.63 1.56
N LYS A 384 5.20 20.31 1.49
CA LYS A 384 5.86 19.63 0.36
C LYS A 384 5.14 19.86 -0.97
N TRP A 385 3.80 19.82 -0.98
CA TRP A 385 3.01 20.13 -2.17
C TRP A 385 3.27 21.54 -2.66
N ARG A 386 3.26 22.51 -1.74
CA ARG A 386 3.52 23.91 -2.06
C ARG A 386 4.90 24.11 -2.68
N VAL A 387 5.97 23.65 -2.03
CA VAL A 387 7.35 23.79 -2.55
C VAL A 387 7.49 23.15 -3.93
N ASP A 388 6.87 21.98 -4.12
CA ASP A 388 6.94 21.28 -5.39
C ASP A 388 6.25 22.04 -6.52
N LEU A 389 5.01 22.48 -6.30
CA LEU A 389 4.22 23.25 -7.25
C LEU A 389 4.86 24.60 -7.57
N GLU A 390 5.49 25.27 -6.58
CA GLU A 390 6.20 26.53 -6.79
C GLU A 390 7.34 26.36 -7.80
N HIS A 391 8.15 25.31 -7.64
CA HIS A 391 9.24 24.99 -8.57
C HIS A 391 8.74 24.68 -9.98
N VAL A 392 7.62 23.95 -10.11
CA VAL A 392 7.02 23.66 -11.42
C VAL A 392 6.48 24.94 -12.06
N LEU A 393 5.76 25.77 -11.30
CA LEU A 393 5.21 27.03 -11.78
C LEU A 393 6.31 27.99 -12.25
N LEU A 394 7.40 28.13 -11.48
CA LEU A 394 8.56 28.93 -11.87
C LEU A 394 9.22 28.39 -13.14
N THR A 395 9.33 27.07 -13.28
CA THR A 395 9.87 26.43 -14.48
C THR A 395 8.98 26.70 -15.70
N LEU A 396 7.66 26.53 -15.58
CA LEU A 396 6.70 26.84 -16.64
C LEU A 396 6.80 28.28 -17.14
N ARG A 397 7.19 29.23 -16.27
CA ARG A 397 7.34 30.66 -16.61
C ARG A 397 8.63 30.99 -17.34
N LYS A 398 9.63 30.10 -17.36
CA LYS A 398 10.90 30.34 -18.07
C LYS A 398 10.64 30.57 -19.56
N THR A 399 11.07 31.73 -20.06
CA THR A 399 10.86 32.15 -21.46
C THR A 399 11.93 31.63 -22.42
N ASN A 400 13.10 31.27 -21.89
CA ASN A 400 14.24 30.74 -22.62
C ASN A 400 14.27 29.20 -22.71
N ASN A 401 13.29 28.51 -22.14
CA ASN A 401 13.22 27.05 -22.17
C ASN A 401 12.15 26.57 -23.17
N SER A 402 12.57 25.81 -24.19
CA SER A 402 11.71 25.36 -25.29
C SER A 402 10.53 24.51 -24.82
N GLN A 403 10.74 23.59 -23.87
CA GLN A 403 9.69 22.75 -23.29
C GLN A 403 8.65 23.59 -22.52
N SER A 404 9.10 24.59 -21.77
CA SER A 404 8.23 25.51 -21.02
C SER A 404 7.40 26.39 -21.95
N VAL A 405 7.99 26.87 -23.05
CA VAL A 405 7.28 27.59 -24.12
C VAL A 405 6.24 26.68 -24.78
N ALA A 406 6.61 25.45 -25.14
CA ALA A 406 5.70 24.48 -25.76
C ALA A 406 4.52 24.16 -24.84
N THR A 407 4.79 23.88 -23.56
CA THR A 407 3.75 23.56 -22.57
C THR A 407 2.78 24.74 -22.37
N ARG A 408 3.27 25.98 -22.31
CA ARG A 408 2.40 27.17 -22.26
C ARG A 408 1.52 27.30 -23.49
N ARG A 409 2.04 27.02 -24.69
CA ARG A 409 1.23 27.00 -25.93
C ARG A 409 0.15 25.92 -25.87
N SER A 410 0.49 24.71 -25.43
CA SER A 410 -0.47 23.62 -25.24
C SER A 410 -1.58 23.98 -24.26
N LEU A 411 -1.25 24.61 -23.11
CA LEU A 411 -2.24 25.07 -22.13
C LEU A 411 -3.19 26.13 -22.69
N LEU A 412 -2.70 27.03 -23.56
CA LEU A 412 -3.51 28.07 -24.19
C LEU A 412 -4.44 27.49 -25.26
N HIS A 413 -3.92 26.57 -26.08
CA HIS A 413 -4.69 25.92 -27.13
C HIS A 413 -5.78 25.01 -26.55
N ASN A 414 -5.49 24.36 -25.43
CA ASN A 414 -6.39 23.41 -24.76
C ASN A 414 -7.15 24.03 -23.57
N LYS A 415 -7.56 25.29 -23.67
CA LYS A 415 -8.19 26.02 -22.55
C LYS A 415 -9.40 25.28 -21.95
N ALA A 416 -10.28 24.71 -22.78
CA ALA A 416 -11.49 24.02 -22.33
C ALA A 416 -11.17 22.73 -21.56
N ILE A 417 -10.15 22.00 -22.03
CA ILE A 417 -9.64 20.83 -21.31
C ILE A 417 -9.03 21.25 -19.97
N VAL A 418 -8.23 22.33 -19.94
CA VAL A 418 -7.68 22.84 -18.67
C VAL A 418 -8.81 23.28 -17.73
N ASP A 419 -9.85 23.93 -18.23
CA ASP A 419 -10.99 24.41 -17.43
C ASP A 419 -11.73 23.25 -16.73
N SER A 420 -11.81 22.06 -17.36
CA SER A 420 -12.48 20.90 -16.75
C SER A 420 -11.78 20.37 -15.50
N PHE A 421 -10.47 20.61 -15.35
CA PHE A 421 -9.69 20.22 -14.17
C PHE A 421 -10.12 20.95 -12.89
N ALA A 422 -10.91 22.03 -12.96
CA ALA A 422 -11.47 22.66 -11.77
C ALA A 422 -12.33 21.68 -10.94
N SER A 423 -12.93 20.68 -11.59
CA SER A 423 -13.80 19.67 -10.97
C SER A 423 -13.11 18.35 -10.60
N VAL A 424 -11.80 18.22 -10.88
CA VAL A 424 -11.04 16.97 -10.66
C VAL A 424 -10.58 16.93 -9.21
N GLU A 425 -11.34 16.25 -8.35
CA GLU A 425 -11.02 16.13 -6.92
C GLU A 425 -10.19 14.88 -6.58
N HIS A 426 -10.28 13.87 -7.45
CA HIS A 426 -9.70 12.55 -7.27
C HIS A 426 -8.73 12.23 -8.41
N ILE A 427 -7.74 11.40 -8.12
CA ILE A 427 -6.78 10.90 -9.11
C ILE A 427 -6.91 9.38 -9.22
N PRO A 428 -6.84 8.80 -10.44
CA PRO A 428 -6.77 7.35 -10.58
C PRO A 428 -5.55 6.78 -9.86
N ALA A 429 -5.76 5.75 -9.07
CA ALA A 429 -4.74 5.11 -8.26
C ALA A 429 -4.80 3.59 -8.38
N LEU A 430 -3.62 2.96 -8.39
CA LEU A 430 -3.40 1.55 -8.16
C LEU A 430 -3.21 1.36 -6.65
N ILE A 431 -4.09 0.59 -6.01
CA ILE A 431 -4.03 0.35 -4.57
C ILE A 431 -3.07 -0.81 -4.30
N VAL A 432 -2.06 -0.55 -3.48
CA VAL A 432 -0.98 -1.49 -3.15
C VAL A 432 -0.66 -1.46 -1.66
N GLN A 433 0.17 -2.41 -1.19
CA GLN A 433 0.72 -2.43 0.17
C GLN A 433 2.21 -2.14 0.12
N GLU A 434 2.69 -1.09 0.81
CA GLU A 434 4.12 -0.73 0.75
C GLU A 434 5.01 -1.85 1.30
N GLU A 435 4.58 -2.51 2.39
CA GLU A 435 5.33 -3.60 3.01
C GLU A 435 5.43 -4.85 2.11
N ALA A 436 4.73 -4.88 0.97
CA ALA A 436 4.91 -5.88 -0.08
C ALA A 436 6.07 -5.58 -1.03
N PHE A 437 6.63 -4.36 -1.00
CA PHE A 437 7.74 -3.93 -1.84
C PHE A 437 9.09 -4.03 -1.12
N HIS A 438 10.09 -4.42 -1.88
CA HIS A 438 11.50 -4.19 -1.57
C HIS A 438 11.94 -2.91 -2.27
N THR A 439 11.40 -1.78 -1.82
CA THR A 439 11.73 -0.45 -2.32
C THR A 439 13.23 -0.21 -2.21
N VAL A 440 13.90 -0.07 -3.34
CA VAL A 440 15.34 0.17 -3.45
C VAL A 440 15.62 1.65 -3.20
N ASP A 441 16.57 1.93 -2.33
CA ASP A 441 17.16 3.26 -2.17
C ASP A 441 18.25 3.43 -3.23
N GLU A 442 17.93 4.16 -4.30
CA GLU A 442 18.84 4.33 -5.45
C GLU A 442 20.06 5.19 -5.09
N GLN A 443 19.99 5.99 -4.03
CA GLN A 443 21.11 6.85 -3.64
C GLN A 443 22.18 6.11 -2.87
N ARG A 444 21.78 5.14 -2.05
CA ARG A 444 22.70 4.36 -1.22
C ARG A 444 23.03 2.99 -1.83
N SER A 445 22.33 2.58 -2.88
CA SER A 445 22.63 1.36 -3.62
C SER A 445 23.88 1.49 -4.49
N THR A 446 24.64 0.41 -4.60
CA THR A 446 25.78 0.26 -5.50
C THR A 446 25.58 -0.95 -6.41
N PRO A 447 26.34 -1.09 -7.51
CA PRO A 447 26.24 -2.27 -8.37
C PRO A 447 26.49 -3.61 -7.66
N LYS A 448 27.19 -3.59 -6.50
CA LYS A 448 27.52 -4.79 -5.71
C LYS A 448 26.59 -5.00 -4.52
N TYR A 449 25.89 -3.97 -4.07
CA TYR A 449 25.09 -4.00 -2.85
C TYR A 449 23.85 -3.14 -3.01
N MET A 450 22.68 -3.77 -2.90
CA MET A 450 21.38 -3.11 -2.99
C MET A 450 20.91 -2.71 -1.59
N GLN A 451 20.72 -1.41 -1.38
CA GLN A 451 20.13 -0.89 -0.15
C GLN A 451 18.63 -0.75 -0.34
N LEU A 452 17.85 -1.21 0.64
CA LEU A 452 16.40 -0.99 0.65
C LEU A 452 16.05 0.16 1.58
N LEU A 453 15.01 0.93 1.21
CA LEU A 453 14.26 1.71 2.18
C LEU A 453 13.57 0.76 3.16
N LEU A 454 13.45 1.17 4.41
CA LEU A 454 12.68 0.48 5.43
C LEU A 454 11.21 0.94 5.34
N PRO A 455 10.22 0.08 5.62
CA PRO A 455 8.81 0.44 5.52
C PRO A 455 8.46 1.72 6.30
N MET A 456 9.06 1.92 7.48
CA MET A 456 8.89 3.13 8.28
C MET A 456 9.26 4.43 7.55
N HIS A 457 10.20 4.40 6.61
CA HIS A 457 10.63 5.60 5.89
C HIS A 457 9.48 6.19 5.09
N GLN A 458 8.64 5.36 4.49
CA GLN A 458 7.46 5.87 3.80
C GLN A 458 6.54 6.61 4.77
N SER A 459 6.33 6.13 6.00
CA SER A 459 5.56 6.90 7.00
C SER A 459 6.20 8.25 7.32
N LEU A 460 7.52 8.28 7.53
CA LEU A 460 8.23 9.50 7.96
C LEU A 460 8.29 10.54 6.83
N PHE A 461 8.70 10.11 5.64
CA PHE A 461 8.78 10.98 4.46
C PHE A 461 7.41 11.41 3.95
N ASN A 462 6.33 10.65 4.21
CA ASN A 462 4.98 11.06 3.84
C ASN A 462 4.22 11.78 4.96
N ASP A 463 4.76 11.95 6.17
CA ASP A 463 4.06 12.75 7.20
C ASP A 463 3.85 14.17 6.66
N PRO A 464 2.61 14.70 6.64
CA PRO A 464 2.36 16.06 6.17
C PRO A 464 3.05 17.13 7.02
N LYS A 465 3.43 16.80 8.27
CA LYS A 465 4.19 17.67 9.16
C LYS A 465 5.70 17.61 8.93
N SER A 466 6.22 16.61 8.21
CA SER A 466 7.65 16.56 7.94
C SER A 466 8.05 17.62 6.92
N VAL A 467 9.17 18.28 7.20
CA VAL A 467 9.74 19.34 6.35
C VAL A 467 10.76 18.80 5.34
N PHE A 468 11.08 17.51 5.45
CA PHE A 468 12.06 16.82 4.62
C PHE A 468 11.37 15.90 3.60
N ALA A 469 12.06 15.62 2.51
CA ALA A 469 11.60 14.73 1.46
C ALA A 469 12.73 13.81 0.99
N LEU A 470 12.35 12.71 0.35
CA LEU A 470 13.27 11.90 -0.41
C LEU A 470 13.81 12.71 -1.61
N PRO A 471 15.06 12.45 -2.00
CA PRO A 471 15.64 12.97 -3.22
C PRO A 471 14.85 12.56 -4.45
N GLN A 472 14.90 13.42 -5.48
CA GLN A 472 14.38 13.07 -6.79
C GLN A 472 15.08 11.81 -7.32
N GLU A 473 14.30 10.86 -7.83
CA GLU A 473 14.79 9.54 -8.29
C GLU A 473 15.53 8.76 -7.19
N GLY A 474 15.30 9.10 -5.92
CA GLY A 474 15.99 8.46 -4.78
C GLY A 474 15.47 7.08 -4.44
N GLN A 475 14.36 6.64 -5.05
CA GLN A 475 13.77 5.34 -4.80
C GLN A 475 13.30 4.66 -6.09
N ARG A 476 13.43 3.33 -6.12
CA ARG A 476 12.88 2.48 -7.15
C ARG A 476 12.04 1.38 -6.53
N HIS A 477 10.81 1.26 -7.01
CA HIS A 477 9.90 0.17 -6.69
C HIS A 477 9.80 -0.78 -7.88
N GLY A 478 9.15 -1.92 -7.66
CA GLY A 478 8.51 -2.62 -8.76
C GLY A 478 7.66 -1.65 -9.58
N ARG A 479 7.55 -1.87 -10.90
CA ARG A 479 6.53 -1.21 -11.74
C ARG A 479 5.78 -2.26 -12.55
N PRO A 480 4.44 -2.19 -12.63
CA PRO A 480 3.72 -3.08 -13.52
C PRO A 480 4.01 -2.66 -14.97
N GLN A 481 4.36 -3.62 -15.84
CA GLN A 481 4.74 -3.31 -17.22
C GLN A 481 3.53 -3.03 -18.14
N GLY A 482 2.32 -3.45 -17.76
CA GLY A 482 1.09 -3.19 -18.51
C GLY A 482 0.03 -2.60 -17.60
N TYR A 483 0.19 -1.33 -17.23
CA TYR A 483 -0.89 -0.59 -16.58
C TYR A 483 -1.91 -0.12 -17.61
N GLN A 484 -3.16 0.01 -17.20
CA GLN A 484 -4.19 0.67 -17.98
C GLN A 484 -4.34 2.13 -17.52
N ALA A 485 -4.29 3.08 -18.45
CA ALA A 485 -4.59 4.48 -18.14
C ALA A 485 -6.08 4.66 -17.85
N LEU A 486 -6.40 5.49 -16.86
CA LEU A 486 -7.78 5.75 -16.44
C LEU A 486 -8.15 7.23 -16.65
N PRO A 487 -9.42 7.52 -16.97
CA PRO A 487 -9.88 8.88 -17.17
C PRO A 487 -9.88 9.65 -15.85
N PHE A 488 -9.68 10.96 -15.90
CA PHE A 488 -10.06 11.84 -14.80
C PHE A 488 -11.58 11.95 -14.75
N LEU A 489 -12.15 11.79 -13.56
CA LEU A 489 -13.59 11.92 -13.33
C LEU A 489 -13.88 13.19 -12.53
N SER A 490 -15.03 13.80 -12.79
CA SER A 490 -15.57 14.86 -11.94
C SER A 490 -16.17 14.26 -10.66
N GLU A 491 -16.24 15.07 -9.60
CA GLU A 491 -16.77 14.66 -8.29
C GLU A 491 -18.17 14.03 -8.37
N THR A 492 -19.07 14.60 -9.19
CA THR A 492 -20.43 14.09 -9.39
C THR A 492 -20.45 12.67 -9.98
N VAL A 493 -19.46 12.33 -10.81
CA VAL A 493 -19.38 10.99 -11.45
C VAL A 493 -18.75 9.98 -10.49
N VAL A 494 -17.76 10.40 -9.70
CA VAL A 494 -17.17 9.54 -8.65
C VAL A 494 -18.23 9.18 -7.61
N HIS A 495 -19.01 10.13 -7.11
CA HIS A 495 -20.09 9.83 -6.15
C HIS A 495 -21.21 8.96 -6.73
N LYS A 496 -21.51 9.04 -8.04
CA LYS A 496 -22.49 8.15 -8.66
C LYS A 496 -21.97 6.72 -8.85
N ARG A 497 -20.69 6.54 -9.14
CA ARG A 497 -20.08 5.21 -9.27
C ARG A 497 -19.74 4.57 -7.93
N VAL A 498 -19.30 5.37 -6.96
CA VAL A 498 -18.94 4.91 -5.61
C VAL A 498 -20.17 4.85 -4.68
N GLY A 499 -21.18 5.71 -4.90
CA GLY A 499 -22.40 5.81 -4.10
C GLY A 499 -23.61 5.05 -4.67
N GLY A 500 -23.39 4.09 -5.58
CA GLY A 500 -24.42 3.16 -6.05
C GLY A 500 -24.63 1.94 -5.14
N GLY A 501 -23.82 1.81 -4.08
CA GLY A 501 -24.09 0.93 -2.95
C GLY A 501 -24.23 1.78 -1.70
N ASP A 502 -25.24 1.51 -0.89
CA ASP A 502 -25.36 2.01 0.49
C ASP A 502 -24.10 1.62 1.27
N LEU A 503 -23.07 2.44 1.15
CA LEU A 503 -21.98 2.51 2.10
C LEU A 503 -22.52 3.28 3.30
N GLY A 504 -23.28 2.56 4.11
CA GLY A 504 -23.29 2.80 5.53
C GLY A 504 -21.86 3.09 5.96
N ARG A 505 -21.70 4.21 6.68
CA ARG A 505 -20.51 4.45 7.47
C ARG A 505 -20.09 3.12 8.09
N ILE A 506 -18.87 2.67 7.82
CA ILE A 506 -18.19 1.75 8.73
C ILE A 506 -17.81 2.59 9.96
N GLU A 507 -18.82 3.12 10.65
CA GLU A 507 -18.78 3.43 12.07
C GLU A 507 -18.90 2.06 12.73
N CYS A 508 -17.78 1.55 13.23
CA CYS A 508 -17.68 0.37 14.10
C CYS A 508 -18.51 -0.86 13.67
N ILE A 509 -17.83 -1.93 13.26
CA ILE A 509 -18.38 -3.29 13.37
C ILE A 509 -18.50 -3.61 14.88
N ASP A 510 -19.49 -3.04 15.56
CA ASP A 510 -19.73 -3.23 17.00
C ASP A 510 -20.98 -4.06 17.28
N LYS A 511 -21.84 -4.35 16.30
CA LYS A 511 -23.00 -5.24 16.50
C LYS A 511 -23.35 -6.05 15.24
N ILE A 512 -22.78 -7.24 15.14
CA ILE A 512 -23.51 -8.37 14.55
C ILE A 512 -24.19 -9.08 15.73
N CYS A 513 -25.47 -8.80 15.94
CA CYS A 513 -26.30 -9.64 16.80
C CYS A 513 -26.72 -10.85 15.98
N TRP A 514 -26.23 -12.02 16.40
CA TRP A 514 -26.73 -13.31 15.92
C TRP A 514 -28.15 -13.48 16.44
N ASN A 515 -29.14 -13.55 15.56
CA ASN A 515 -30.51 -13.92 15.94
C ASN A 515 -30.55 -15.44 16.13
N GLU A 516 -30.72 -15.89 17.37
CA GLU A 516 -30.71 -17.32 17.76
C GLU A 516 -31.97 -18.10 17.36
N ASP A 517 -32.98 -17.47 16.74
CA ASP A 517 -34.33 -18.07 16.63
C ASP A 517 -34.77 -18.56 15.24
N ASN A 518 -33.91 -18.61 14.21
CA ASN A 518 -34.30 -19.14 12.89
C ASN A 518 -33.41 -20.31 12.42
N ILE A 519 -33.44 -21.42 13.16
CA ILE A 519 -33.02 -22.74 12.66
C ILE A 519 -34.23 -23.67 12.67
N LEU A 520 -35.20 -23.42 11.79
CA LEU A 520 -36.11 -24.44 11.28
C LEU A 520 -36.47 -24.06 9.84
N ASP A 521 -36.23 -24.99 8.91
CA ASP A 521 -36.48 -24.92 7.47
C ASP A 521 -35.49 -24.15 6.58
N GLY A 522 -34.25 -24.67 6.47
CA GLY A 522 -33.60 -24.99 5.18
C GLY A 522 -33.47 -23.93 4.08
N LYS A 523 -33.69 -22.65 4.35
CA LYS A 523 -33.49 -21.51 3.45
C LYS A 523 -32.87 -20.36 4.23
N GLU A 524 -31.59 -20.11 4.01
CA GLU A 524 -30.95 -18.89 4.49
C GLU A 524 -31.54 -17.70 3.74
N VAL A 525 -32.38 -16.92 4.43
CA VAL A 525 -32.83 -15.60 4.00
C VAL A 525 -32.03 -14.58 4.80
N VAL A 526 -31.05 -13.94 4.15
CA VAL A 526 -30.37 -12.76 4.71
C VAL A 526 -31.40 -11.64 4.76
N THR A 527 -31.86 -11.30 5.97
CA THR A 527 -32.73 -10.14 6.20
C THR A 527 -31.85 -8.99 6.68
N ILE A 528 -31.67 -7.97 5.84
CA ILE A 528 -31.05 -6.71 6.24
C ILE A 528 -32.14 -5.94 6.99
N ILE A 529 -31.98 -5.73 8.29
CA ILE A 529 -32.84 -4.83 9.06
C ILE A 529 -32.24 -3.44 8.93
N GLU A 530 -32.91 -2.58 8.15
CA GLU A 530 -32.64 -1.14 8.09
C GLU A 530 -33.03 -0.51 9.44
N SER A 531 -32.12 0.27 10.03
CA SER A 531 -32.38 1.14 11.19
C SER A 531 -32.10 2.59 10.85
#